data_AF-A0A7I0HWV9-F1
#
_entry.id   AF-A0A7I0HWV9-F1
#
_cell.length_a   1.000
_cell.length_b   1.000
_cell.length_c   1.000
_cell.angle_alpha   90.00
_cell.angle_beta   90.00
_cell.angle_gamma   90.00
#
_symmetry.space_group_name_H-M   'P 1'
#
loop_
_entity.id
_entity.type
_entity.pdbx_description
1 polymer ?
#
loop_
_entity_poly.entity_id
_entity_poly.type
_entity_poly.pdbx_seq_one_letter_code
_entity_poly.pdbx_strand_id
1 'polypeptide(L)'
;MKSLLFRLAGNFSAEIGSELYLKLKEETHSPSLFCLDFTEVTEVTEVGWEFLRKMAERCKETGSKVAGFGLKTHIPNEQISLLTFFSDESECIHFLESFFIGDTPANEQSPKPSQEGKTIHCPECQTLLRFKQMGDHLCPNCQSKFFVNSKGWVSTYERLL
;
A
#
# COMPACT_ATOMS: atom_id res chain seq x y z
N MET A 1 -5.26 4.92 9.49
CA MET A 1 -5.72 4.76 8.09
C MET A 1 -6.07 3.29 7.91
N LYS A 2 -7.25 2.97 7.37
CA LYS A 2 -7.67 1.58 7.10
C LYS A 2 -7.37 1.24 5.63
N SER A 3 -7.13 -0.03 5.35
CA SER A 3 -7.03 -0.56 3.98
C SER A 3 -8.17 -1.56 3.75
N LEU A 4 -8.90 -1.41 2.65
CA LEU A 4 -10.10 -2.18 2.34
C LEU A 4 -10.01 -2.71 0.91
N LEU A 5 -10.24 -4.01 0.73
CA LEU A 5 -10.32 -4.69 -0.55
C LEU A 5 -11.78 -5.01 -0.87
N PHE A 6 -12.28 -4.51 -2.00
CA PHE A 6 -13.62 -4.81 -2.51
C PHE A 6 -13.52 -5.72 -3.73
N ARG A 7 -14.06 -6.93 -3.61
CA ARG A 7 -14.17 -7.88 -4.71
C ARG A 7 -15.48 -7.69 -5.45
N LEU A 8 -15.38 -7.32 -6.73
CA LEU A 8 -16.51 -7.01 -7.59
C LEU A 8 -16.71 -8.14 -8.60
N ALA A 9 -17.97 -8.47 -8.89
CA ALA A 9 -18.31 -9.53 -9.84
C ALA A 9 -19.54 -9.16 -10.67
N GLY A 10 -19.59 -9.67 -11.90
CA GLY A 10 -20.70 -9.43 -12.84
C GLY A 10 -20.60 -8.08 -13.54
N ASN A 11 -21.75 -7.50 -13.93
CA ASN A 11 -21.79 -6.24 -14.67
C ASN A 11 -21.77 -5.06 -13.70
N PHE A 12 -20.69 -4.28 -13.69
CA PHE A 12 -20.56 -3.10 -12.85
C PHE A 12 -21.48 -1.99 -13.37
N SER A 13 -22.67 -1.90 -12.78
CA SER A 13 -23.78 -1.06 -13.19
C SER A 13 -24.14 -0.01 -12.13
N ALA A 14 -25.27 0.68 -12.31
CA ALA A 14 -25.79 1.64 -11.34
C ALA A 14 -26.05 1.02 -9.95
N GLU A 15 -26.51 -0.23 -9.92
CA GLU A 15 -26.84 -0.93 -8.67
C GLU A 15 -25.57 -1.18 -7.84
N ILE A 16 -24.62 -1.94 -8.40
CA ILE A 16 -23.34 -2.25 -7.75
C ILE A 16 -22.54 -0.96 -7.46
N GLY A 17 -22.50 -0.03 -8.43
CA GLY A 17 -21.80 1.24 -8.28
C GLY A 17 -22.35 2.10 -7.15
N SER A 18 -23.68 2.15 -6.98
CA SER A 18 -24.31 2.90 -5.89
C SER A 18 -24.06 2.27 -4.52
N GLU A 19 -24.16 0.93 -4.42
CA GLU A 19 -23.91 0.21 -3.17
C GLU A 19 -22.46 0.38 -2.74
N LEU A 20 -21.51 0.21 -3.67
CA LEU A 20 -20.09 0.41 -3.40
C LEU A 20 -19.78 1.84 -2.98
N TYR A 21 -20.37 2.83 -3.67
CA TYR A 21 -20.18 4.24 -3.32
C TYR A 21 -20.68 4.56 -1.90
N LEU A 22 -21.82 4.00 -1.49
CA LEU A 22 -22.34 4.19 -0.13
C LEU A 22 -21.41 3.58 0.92
N LYS A 23 -20.95 2.33 0.72
CA LYS A 23 -19.97 1.68 1.61
C LYS A 23 -18.67 2.45 1.70
N LEU A 24 -18.15 2.93 0.57
CA LEU A 24 -16.97 3.78 0.53
C LEU A 24 -17.21 5.07 1.33
N LYS A 25 -18.37 5.72 1.15
CA LYS A 25 -18.71 6.95 1.86
C LYS A 25 -18.74 6.74 3.38
N GLU A 26 -19.29 5.64 3.87
CA GLU A 26 -19.28 5.25 5.28
C GLU A 26 -17.85 5.03 5.82
N GLU A 27 -16.93 4.49 5.02
CA GLU A 27 -15.54 4.28 5.46
C GLU A 27 -14.62 5.49 5.26
N THR A 28 -15.09 6.53 4.56
CA THR A 28 -14.35 7.80 4.34
C THR A 28 -14.54 8.84 5.46
N HIS A 29 -15.08 8.47 6.62
CA HIS A 29 -15.06 9.34 7.82
C HIS A 29 -13.63 9.61 8.32
N SER A 30 -12.67 8.79 7.91
CA SER A 30 -11.23 8.99 8.08
C SER A 30 -10.50 8.60 6.80
N PRO A 31 -9.27 9.08 6.56
CA PRO A 31 -8.47 8.65 5.41
C PRO A 31 -8.31 7.12 5.38
N SER A 32 -8.67 6.53 4.25
CA SER A 32 -8.67 5.08 4.00
C SER A 32 -8.12 4.76 2.59
N LEU A 33 -7.63 3.55 2.40
CA LEU A 33 -7.16 3.04 1.12
C LEU A 33 -8.15 2.00 0.60
N PHE A 34 -8.61 2.17 -0.63
CA PHE A 34 -9.60 1.32 -1.27
C PHE A 34 -9.01 0.63 -2.50
N CYS A 35 -8.89 -0.69 -2.42
CA CYS A 35 -8.47 -1.54 -3.53
C CYS A 35 -9.71 -2.19 -4.14
N LEU A 36 -9.94 -1.98 -5.43
CA LEU A 36 -11.09 -2.51 -6.17
C LEU A 36 -10.64 -3.64 -7.10
N ASP A 37 -11.10 -4.85 -6.81
CA ASP A 37 -10.83 -6.04 -7.63
C ASP A 37 -11.94 -6.21 -8.67
N PHE A 38 -11.58 -6.07 -9.94
CA PHE A 38 -12.45 -6.24 -11.12
C PHE A 38 -12.22 -7.57 -11.85
N THR A 39 -11.47 -8.52 -11.30
CA THR A 39 -11.14 -9.78 -11.99
C THR A 39 -12.38 -10.57 -12.42
N GLU A 40 -13.43 -10.56 -11.61
CA GLU A 40 -14.72 -11.22 -11.89
C GLU A 40 -15.77 -10.27 -12.53
N VAL A 41 -15.38 -9.04 -12.88
CA VAL A 41 -16.24 -8.09 -13.60
C VAL A 41 -16.18 -8.35 -15.09
N THR A 42 -17.36 -8.51 -15.69
CA THR A 42 -17.53 -8.79 -17.12
C THR A 42 -17.57 -7.52 -17.95
N GLU A 43 -18.28 -6.49 -17.47
CA GLU A 43 -18.39 -5.19 -18.11
C GLU A 43 -18.56 -4.07 -17.09
N VAL A 44 -18.22 -2.84 -17.48
CA VAL A 44 -18.50 -1.63 -16.72
C VAL A 44 -19.38 -0.74 -17.59
N THR A 45 -20.61 -0.48 -17.15
CA THR A 45 -21.54 0.37 -17.90
C THR A 45 -21.17 1.84 -17.77
N GLU A 46 -21.71 2.70 -18.64
CA GLU A 46 -21.52 4.17 -18.56
C GLU A 46 -21.86 4.71 -17.16
N VAL A 47 -22.99 4.28 -16.59
CA VAL A 47 -23.37 4.70 -15.22
C VAL A 47 -22.41 4.14 -14.18
N GLY A 48 -21.88 2.93 -14.39
CA GLY A 48 -20.83 2.34 -13.55
C GLY A 48 -19.55 3.20 -13.52
N TRP A 49 -19.08 3.64 -14.69
CA TRP A 49 -17.94 4.57 -14.79
C TRP A 49 -18.17 5.87 -14.02
N GLU A 50 -19.39 6.38 -14.05
CA GLU A 50 -19.75 7.61 -13.33
C GLU A 50 -19.74 7.43 -11.81
N PHE A 51 -20.03 6.22 -11.33
CA PHE A 51 -19.82 5.91 -9.92
C PHE A 51 -18.33 5.81 -9.56
N LEU A 52 -17.49 5.22 -10.41
CA LEU A 52 -16.04 5.18 -10.17
C LEU A 52 -15.43 6.59 -10.12
N ARG A 53 -15.89 7.49 -11.00
CA ARG A 53 -15.51 8.91 -10.97
C ARG A 53 -15.90 9.56 -9.65
N LYS A 54 -17.16 9.40 -9.21
CA LYS A 54 -17.64 9.93 -7.91
C LYS A 54 -16.84 9.39 -6.74
N MET A 55 -16.45 8.11 -6.76
CA MET A 55 -15.59 7.51 -5.75
C MET A 55 -14.20 8.15 -5.72
N ALA A 56 -13.58 8.35 -6.89
CA ALA A 56 -12.28 8.99 -6.99
C ALA A 56 -12.30 10.44 -6.46
N GLU A 57 -13.32 11.21 -6.83
CA GLU A 57 -13.54 12.58 -6.33
C GLU A 57 -13.73 12.58 -4.81
N ARG A 58 -14.58 11.70 -4.29
CA ARG A 58 -14.82 11.58 -2.85
C ARG A 58 -13.56 11.20 -2.08
N CYS A 59 -12.73 10.34 -2.63
CA CYS A 59 -11.46 9.97 -2.03
C CYS A 59 -10.50 11.17 -1.94
N LYS A 60 -10.44 12.00 -2.99
CA LYS A 60 -9.64 13.25 -2.98
C LYS A 60 -10.09 14.21 -1.87
N GLU A 61 -11.40 14.39 -1.69
CA GLU A 61 -11.96 15.26 -0.65
C GLU A 61 -11.61 14.82 0.78
N THR A 62 -11.53 13.50 0.99
CA THR A 62 -11.39 12.90 2.33
C THR A 62 -9.95 12.51 2.67
N GLY A 63 -9.00 12.74 1.74
CA GLY A 63 -7.63 12.27 1.86
C GLY A 63 -7.46 10.76 1.69
N SER A 64 -8.53 10.06 1.31
CA SER A 64 -8.51 8.64 0.99
C SER A 64 -7.92 8.39 -0.39
N LYS A 65 -7.56 7.14 -0.69
CA LYS A 65 -7.06 6.72 -2.01
C LYS A 65 -7.85 5.55 -2.54
N VAL A 66 -8.03 5.49 -3.84
CA VAL A 66 -8.71 4.39 -4.52
C VAL A 66 -7.93 4.00 -5.77
N ALA A 67 -7.80 2.70 -6.01
CA ALA A 67 -7.20 2.12 -7.20
C ALA A 67 -7.88 0.79 -7.51
N GLY A 68 -7.82 0.37 -8.77
CA GLY A 68 -8.42 -0.89 -9.22
C GLY A 68 -7.40 -1.83 -9.88
N PHE A 69 -7.74 -3.11 -10.00
CA PHE A 69 -6.98 -4.06 -10.82
C PHE A 69 -7.90 -5.09 -11.47
N GLY A 70 -7.37 -5.84 -12.44
CA GLY A 70 -8.07 -6.99 -13.03
C GLY A 70 -9.18 -6.64 -14.02
N LEU A 71 -9.30 -5.38 -14.43
CA LEU A 71 -10.31 -4.93 -15.38
C LEU A 71 -10.00 -5.46 -16.80
N LYS A 72 -10.91 -6.25 -17.35
CA LYS A 72 -10.77 -6.86 -18.69
C LYS A 72 -11.24 -5.96 -19.83
N THR A 73 -12.03 -4.95 -19.52
CA THR A 73 -12.60 -4.01 -20.50
C THR A 73 -11.71 -2.81 -20.75
N HIS A 74 -11.78 -2.24 -21.95
CA HIS A 74 -11.06 -1.02 -22.29
C HIS A 74 -11.52 0.15 -21.41
N ILE A 75 -10.57 0.85 -20.78
CA ILE A 75 -10.82 2.05 -19.99
C ILE A 75 -11.06 3.22 -20.95
N PRO A 76 -12.22 3.91 -20.91
CA PRO A 76 -12.43 5.09 -21.74
C PRO A 76 -11.35 6.14 -21.49
N ASN A 77 -10.82 6.79 -22.54
CA ASN A 77 -9.72 7.76 -22.42
C ASN A 77 -9.99 8.89 -21.40
N GLU A 78 -11.25 9.29 -21.24
CA GLU A 78 -11.68 10.31 -20.30
C GLU A 78 -11.56 9.87 -18.82
N GLN A 79 -11.58 8.56 -18.56
CA GLN A 79 -11.54 7.97 -17.22
C GLN A 79 -10.10 7.63 -16.76
N ILE A 80 -9.14 7.58 -17.69
CA ILE A 80 -7.71 7.26 -17.42
C ILE A 80 -7.10 8.22 -16.38
N SER A 81 -7.55 9.47 -16.36
CA SER A 81 -7.02 10.50 -15.47
C SER A 81 -7.59 10.46 -14.04
N LEU A 82 -8.62 9.65 -13.79
CA LEU A 82 -9.40 9.72 -12.55
C LEU A 82 -9.09 8.57 -11.59
N LEU A 83 -8.89 7.37 -12.12
CA LEU A 83 -8.60 6.16 -11.33
C LEU A 83 -7.42 5.43 -11.93
N THR A 84 -6.48 5.00 -11.07
CA THR A 84 -5.36 4.18 -11.51
C THR A 84 -5.77 2.71 -11.51
N PHE A 85 -5.51 2.03 -12.62
CA PHE A 85 -5.74 0.61 -12.79
C PHE A 85 -4.43 -0.14 -12.97
N PHE A 86 -4.30 -1.29 -12.32
CA PHE A 86 -3.15 -2.17 -12.38
C PHE A 86 -3.52 -3.53 -12.99
N SER A 87 -2.50 -4.26 -13.44
CA SER A 87 -2.70 -5.59 -14.02
C SER A 87 -2.96 -6.63 -12.93
N ASP A 88 -2.31 -6.48 -11.78
CA ASP A 88 -2.37 -7.44 -10.67
C ASP A 88 -2.65 -6.78 -9.31
N GLU A 89 -3.07 -7.61 -8.37
CA GLU A 89 -3.40 -7.22 -6.99
C GLU A 89 -2.19 -6.64 -6.26
N SER A 90 -1.00 -7.22 -6.45
CA SER A 90 0.21 -6.85 -5.69
C SER A 90 0.67 -5.44 -6.06
N GLU A 91 0.68 -5.09 -7.34
CA GLU A 91 1.00 -3.74 -7.82
C GLU A 91 -0.01 -2.72 -7.30
N CYS A 92 -1.29 -3.05 -7.32
CA CYS A 92 -2.35 -2.16 -6.83
C CYS A 92 -2.23 -1.88 -5.33
N ILE A 93 -2.00 -2.93 -4.53
CA ILE A 93 -1.78 -2.80 -3.09
C ILE A 93 -0.53 -1.98 -2.81
N HIS A 94 0.61 -2.29 -3.46
CA HIS A 94 1.85 -1.54 -3.27
C HIS A 94 1.69 -0.05 -3.63
N PHE A 95 0.97 0.25 -4.71
CA PHE A 95 0.65 1.63 -5.06
C PHE A 95 -0.16 2.33 -3.96
N LEU A 96 -1.23 1.71 -3.47
CA LEU A 96 -2.06 2.27 -2.41
C LEU A 96 -1.29 2.45 -1.10
N GLU A 97 -0.47 1.46 -0.72
CA GLU A 97 0.37 1.49 0.47
C GLU A 97 1.45 2.58 0.39
N SER A 98 1.89 3.00 -0.79
CA SER A 98 2.80 4.14 -0.93
C SER A 98 2.20 5.46 -0.41
N PHE A 99 0.87 5.55 -0.36
CA PHE A 99 0.15 6.68 0.25
C PHE A 99 -0.13 6.46 1.74
N PHE A 100 0.13 5.25 2.26
CA PHE A 100 0.09 4.98 3.69
C PHE A 100 1.32 5.61 4.34
N ILE A 101 1.20 6.88 4.72
CA ILE A 101 2.18 7.51 5.60
C ILE A 101 1.88 7.03 7.03
N GLY A 102 2.34 5.82 7.35
CA GLY A 102 2.56 5.43 8.74
C GLY A 102 3.90 6.01 9.18
N ASP A 103 3.88 7.04 10.04
CA ASP A 103 5.03 7.64 10.76
C ASP A 103 6.44 7.27 10.26
N THR A 104 6.77 7.68 9.03
CA THR A 104 8.17 7.77 8.59
C THR A 104 8.53 9.26 8.52
N PRO A 105 9.56 9.71 9.26
CA PRO A 105 9.96 11.11 9.25
C PRO A 105 10.42 11.51 7.86
N ALA A 106 10.02 12.71 7.45
CA ALA A 106 10.28 13.30 6.16
C ALA A 106 11.76 13.34 5.81
N ASN A 107 12.25 12.37 5.02
CA ASN A 107 13.29 12.61 4.03
C ASN A 107 13.47 11.41 3.10
N GLU A 108 12.67 11.34 2.05
CA GLU A 108 13.09 10.73 0.78
C GLU A 108 13.06 11.79 -0.32
N GLN A 109 13.87 12.84 -0.13
CA GLN A 109 14.57 13.42 -1.27
C GLN A 109 15.76 12.52 -1.54
N SER A 110 15.77 11.88 -2.69
CA SER A 110 16.90 11.08 -3.20
C SER A 110 18.25 11.75 -2.89
N PRO A 111 19.19 11.07 -2.22
CA PRO A 111 20.59 11.42 -2.35
C PRO A 111 21.37 10.28 -3.01
N LYS A 112 22.35 10.71 -3.79
CA LYS A 112 23.57 10.00 -4.18
C LYS A 112 24.09 9.04 -3.09
N PRO A 113 24.94 8.05 -3.43
CA PRO A 113 25.45 7.08 -2.47
C PRO A 113 26.31 7.80 -1.41
N SER A 114 25.70 8.12 -0.28
CA SER A 114 26.36 8.76 0.86
C SER A 114 26.65 7.71 1.92
N GLN A 115 27.89 7.70 2.36
CA GLN A 115 28.48 6.78 3.34
C GLN A 115 27.93 7.03 4.76
N GLU A 116 26.64 6.83 5.00
CA GLU A 116 26.06 6.92 6.35
C GLU A 116 25.53 5.54 6.78
N GLY A 117 26.13 5.01 7.84
CA GLY A 117 25.85 3.67 8.35
C GLY A 117 24.39 3.50 8.75
N LYS A 118 23.79 2.40 8.28
CA LYS A 118 22.40 2.04 8.58
C LYS A 118 22.24 1.76 10.07
N THR A 119 21.11 2.15 10.66
CA THR A 119 20.78 1.88 12.07
C THR A 119 19.73 0.78 12.20
N ILE A 120 19.82 -0.03 13.24
CA ILE A 120 18.90 -1.11 13.60
C ILE A 120 18.61 -1.08 15.09
N HIS A 121 17.47 -1.64 15.48
CA HIS A 121 17.17 -1.88 16.89
C HIS A 121 17.59 -3.29 17.28
N CYS A 122 18.25 -3.41 18.44
CA CYS A 122 18.48 -4.72 19.04
C CYS A 122 17.13 -5.38 19.36
N PRO A 123 16.91 -6.65 19.00
CA PRO A 123 15.62 -7.31 19.21
C PRO A 123 15.31 -7.54 20.70
N GLU A 124 16.34 -7.63 21.54
CA GLU A 124 16.17 -7.90 22.98
C GLU A 124 15.95 -6.62 23.80
N CYS A 125 16.78 -5.59 23.60
CA CYS A 125 16.77 -4.40 24.44
C CYS A 125 16.32 -3.12 23.71
N GLN A 126 15.92 -3.25 22.44
CA GLN A 126 15.49 -2.15 21.55
C GLN A 126 16.49 -1.00 21.39
N THR A 127 17.71 -1.19 21.88
CA THR A 127 18.79 -0.19 21.76
C THR A 127 19.11 0.03 20.30
N LEU A 128 19.19 1.30 19.90
CA LEU A 128 19.53 1.71 18.55
C LEU A 128 21.04 1.50 18.31
N LEU A 129 21.39 0.69 17.32
CA LEU A 129 22.75 0.32 16.95
C LEU A 129 23.03 0.72 15.50
N ARG A 130 24.23 1.23 15.24
CA ARG A 130 24.70 1.49 13.87
C ARG A 130 25.42 0.26 13.34
N PHE A 131 24.96 -0.29 12.22
CA PHE A 131 25.61 -1.42 11.55
C PHE A 131 26.12 -1.01 10.16
N LYS A 132 27.30 -1.51 9.81
CA LYS A 132 27.95 -1.20 8.52
C LYS A 132 27.88 -2.35 7.51
N GLN A 133 27.72 -3.59 7.99
CA GLN A 133 27.78 -4.80 7.16
C GLN A 133 26.73 -5.81 7.63
N MET A 134 26.17 -6.58 6.69
CA MET A 134 25.30 -7.72 7.01
C MET A 134 26.08 -8.83 7.72
N GLY A 135 25.41 -9.64 8.54
CA GLY A 135 26.06 -10.72 9.30
C GLY A 135 25.56 -10.82 10.74
N ASP A 136 26.31 -11.55 11.56
CA ASP A 136 26.05 -11.66 13.00
C ASP A 136 26.59 -10.43 13.74
N HIS A 137 25.73 -9.82 14.57
CA HIS A 137 26.03 -8.65 15.37
C HIS A 137 25.78 -8.96 16.85
N LEU A 138 26.62 -8.37 17.72
CA LEU A 138 26.48 -8.44 19.16
C LEU A 138 26.04 -7.08 19.69
N CYS A 139 24.99 -7.03 20.50
CA CYS A 139 24.56 -5.81 21.16
C CYS A 139 25.57 -5.38 22.22
N PRO A 140 26.16 -4.17 22.19
CA PRO A 140 27.03 -3.70 23.25
C PRO A 140 26.30 -3.45 24.57
N ASN A 141 24.97 -3.29 24.55
CA ASN A 141 24.18 -2.95 25.73
C ASN A 141 23.68 -4.20 26.48
N CYS A 142 23.11 -5.19 25.77
CA CYS A 142 22.59 -6.41 26.39
C CYS A 142 23.39 -7.67 26.05
N GLN A 143 24.47 -7.55 25.27
CA GLN A 143 25.31 -8.67 24.82
C GLN A 143 24.56 -9.77 24.07
N SER A 144 23.35 -9.50 23.60
CA SER A 144 22.59 -10.44 22.76
C SER A 144 23.16 -10.50 21.34
N LYS A 145 23.26 -11.71 20.78
CA LYS A 145 23.64 -11.96 19.39
C LYS A 145 22.41 -11.97 18.50
N PHE A 146 22.50 -11.33 17.35
CA PHE A 146 21.42 -11.29 16.36
C PHE A 146 21.99 -11.10 14.95
N PHE A 147 21.29 -11.61 13.94
CA PHE A 147 21.71 -11.51 12.55
C PHE A 147 21.04 -10.32 11.87
N VAL A 148 21.79 -9.60 11.03
CA VAL A 148 21.31 -8.45 10.25
C VAL A 148 21.44 -8.73 8.77
N ASN A 149 20.33 -8.68 8.03
CA ASN A 149 20.33 -8.90 6.59
C ASN A 149 20.72 -7.63 5.81
N SER A 150 20.90 -7.75 4.48
CA SER A 150 21.26 -6.63 3.60
C SER A 150 20.22 -5.49 3.55
N LYS A 151 18.97 -5.81 3.91
CA LYS A 151 17.85 -4.86 4.04
C LYS A 151 17.77 -4.21 5.44
N GLY A 152 18.63 -4.59 6.38
CA GLY A 152 18.64 -4.07 7.75
C GLY A 152 17.61 -4.69 8.68
N TRP A 153 17.00 -5.82 8.31
CA TRP A 153 16.13 -6.55 9.22
C TRP A 153 16.96 -7.40 10.17
N VAL A 154 16.51 -7.44 11.42
CA VAL A 154 17.16 -8.16 12.49
C VAL A 154 16.40 -9.43 12.79
N SER A 155 17.11 -10.57 12.79
CA SER A 155 16.58 -11.88 13.16
C SER A 155 17.31 -12.40 14.39
N THR A 156 16.56 -12.89 15.38
CA THR A 156 17.08 -13.57 16.57
C THR A 156 17.47 -15.02 16.32
N TYR A 157 17.11 -15.56 15.15
CA TYR A 157 17.42 -16.94 14.81
C TYR A 157 18.89 -17.08 14.37
N GLU A 158 19.69 -17.72 15.21
CA GLU A 158 20.94 -18.36 14.77
C GLU A 158 20.59 -19.27 13.59
N ARG A 159 21.20 -19.02 12.42
CA ARG A 159 21.17 -20.00 11.33
C ARG A 159 21.93 -21.23 11.85
N LEU A 160 21.19 -22.26 12.27
CA LEU A 160 21.71 -23.61 12.31
C LEU A 160 22.14 -23.95 10.87
N LEU A 161 23.44 -24.23 10.71
CA LEU A 161 24.10 -24.66 9.47
C LEU A 161 23.38 -25.83 8.82
#